data_AF-A0A380TAQ6-F1
#
_entry.id   AF-A0A380TAQ6-F1
#
_cell.length_a   1.000
_cell.length_b   1.000
_cell.length_c   1.000
_cell.angle_alpha   90.00
_cell.angle_beta   90.00
_cell.angle_gamma   90.00
#
_symmetry.space_group_name_H-M   'P 1'
#
loop_
_entity.id
_entity.type
_entity.pdbx_description
1 polymer ?
#
loop_
_entity_poly.entity_id
_entity_poly.type
_entity_poly.pdbx_seq_one_letter_code
_entity_poly.pdbx_strand_id
1 'polypeptide(L)'
;MVAPREPIMEIVPLGDDLVVRARLNPIDRGYVNAGQPALVKISTYDFVQYGGLAGRVAAVAPDTTTDSSGQTFFEVVVETEKTALETNGASMPISPGMQAVVDIHTGRKSVWQYLIKPVLKLRHEAFRER
;
A
#
# COMPACT_ATOMS: atom_id res chain seq x y z
N MET A 1 -48.23 3.72 23.84
CA MET A 1 -46.83 3.40 24.17
C MET A 1 -46.54 2.00 23.67
N VAL A 2 -45.48 1.83 22.88
CA VAL A 2 -44.66 0.63 22.57
C VAL A 2 -44.04 0.87 21.18
N ALA A 3 -42.71 0.93 21.14
CA ALA A 3 -41.86 1.29 20.00
C ALA A 3 -41.55 0.09 19.09
N PRO A 4 -41.19 0.30 17.81
CA PRO A 4 -40.45 -0.70 17.05
C PRO A 4 -38.95 -0.46 17.19
N ARG A 5 -38.36 -1.28 18.06
CA ARG A 5 -37.00 -1.83 18.05
C ARG A 5 -36.24 -1.63 16.72
N GLU A 6 -35.26 -0.74 16.72
CA GLU A 6 -34.18 -0.74 15.72
C GLU A 6 -33.13 -1.79 16.11
N PRO A 7 -32.81 -2.70 15.18
CA PRO A 7 -31.45 -3.18 15.07
C PRO A 7 -30.94 -2.77 13.69
N ILE A 8 -30.11 -1.72 13.63
CA ILE A 8 -29.18 -1.58 12.51
C ILE A 8 -28.05 -2.58 12.79
N MET A 9 -28.28 -3.82 12.40
CA MET A 9 -27.24 -4.84 12.32
C MET A 9 -26.69 -4.79 10.90
N GLU A 10 -25.60 -4.07 10.70
CA GLU A 10 -24.81 -4.20 9.48
C GLU A 10 -23.90 -5.43 9.65
N ILE A 11 -24.38 -6.58 9.17
CA ILE A 11 -23.52 -7.75 8.99
C ILE A 11 -22.65 -7.44 7.79
N VAL A 12 -21.41 -6.99 8.00
CA VAL A 12 -20.41 -7.05 6.95
C VAL A 12 -19.87 -8.48 6.96
N PRO A 13 -20.08 -9.29 5.89
CA PRO A 13 -19.45 -10.58 5.78
C PRO A 13 -17.94 -10.32 5.65
N LEU A 14 -17.20 -10.59 6.73
CA LEU A 14 -15.74 -10.65 6.70
C LEU A 14 -15.40 -11.93 5.96
N GLY A 15 -15.28 -11.85 4.63
CA GLY A 15 -14.54 -12.86 3.89
C GLY A 15 -13.17 -13.02 4.54
N ASP A 16 -12.66 -14.25 4.57
CA ASP A 16 -11.47 -14.68 5.30
C ASP A 16 -10.14 -13.98 4.90
N ASP A 17 -10.23 -12.94 4.06
CA ASP A 17 -9.12 -12.18 3.50
C ASP A 17 -9.19 -10.71 3.98
N LEU A 18 -8.12 -10.23 4.63
CA LEU A 18 -8.00 -8.83 4.98
C LEU A 18 -7.49 -8.04 3.77
N VAL A 19 -8.30 -7.06 3.34
CA VAL A 19 -8.01 -6.16 2.21
C VAL A 19 -7.49 -4.83 2.73
N VAL A 20 -6.30 -4.44 2.27
CA VAL A 20 -5.62 -3.21 2.66
C VAL A 20 -5.53 -2.27 1.47
N ARG A 21 -6.03 -1.04 1.63
CA ARG A 21 -5.86 0.03 0.65
C ARG A 21 -4.67 0.89 1.04
N ALA A 22 -3.72 1.03 0.13
CA ALA A 22 -2.52 1.82 0.30
C ALA A 22 -2.45 2.95 -0.74
N ARG A 23 -1.77 4.03 -0.37
CA ARG A 23 -1.48 5.15 -1.28
C ARG A 23 -0.09 4.95 -1.89
N LEU A 24 -0.02 4.86 -3.20
CA LEU A 24 1.23 4.73 -3.97
C LEU A 24 1.62 6.08 -4.58
N ASN A 25 2.88 6.45 -4.41
CA ASN A 25 3.42 7.65 -5.03
C ASN A 25 3.42 7.49 -6.57
N PRO A 26 2.95 8.50 -7.35
CA PRO A 26 2.95 8.43 -8.80
C PRO A 26 4.30 8.08 -9.43
N ILE A 27 5.40 8.44 -8.77
CA ILE A 27 6.76 8.14 -9.24
C ILE A 27 7.08 6.64 -9.23
N ASP A 28 6.41 5.89 -8.36
CA ASP A 28 6.64 4.46 -8.15
C ASP A 28 5.68 3.57 -8.97
N ARG A 29 4.66 4.18 -9.62
CA ARG A 29 3.62 3.48 -10.40
C ARG A 29 4.17 2.55 -11.49
N GLY A 30 5.33 2.87 -12.06
CA GLY A 30 5.98 2.04 -13.09
C GLY A 30 6.56 0.72 -12.57
N TYR A 31 6.74 0.59 -11.26
CA TYR A 31 7.37 -0.59 -10.64
C TYR A 31 6.36 -1.51 -9.97
N VAL A 32 5.16 -1.00 -9.68
CA VAL A 32 4.11 -1.73 -8.97
C VAL A 32 3.12 -2.33 -9.96
N ASN A 33 2.92 -3.64 -9.86
CA ASN A 33 2.00 -4.40 -10.70
C ASN A 33 1.21 -5.40 -9.85
N ALA A 34 0.01 -5.74 -10.32
CA ALA A 34 -0.80 -6.79 -9.71
C ALA A 34 -0.04 -8.13 -9.68
N GLY A 35 -0.29 -8.93 -8.64
CA GLY A 35 0.35 -10.21 -8.38
C GLY A 35 1.69 -10.14 -7.65
N GLN A 36 2.27 -8.94 -7.47
CA GLN A 36 3.52 -8.79 -6.72
C GLN A 36 3.33 -9.15 -5.24
N PRO A 37 4.29 -9.86 -4.63
CA PRO A 37 4.26 -10.11 -3.20
C PRO A 37 4.42 -8.80 -2.43
N ALA A 38 3.68 -8.68 -1.34
CA ALA A 38 3.69 -7.53 -0.45
C ALA A 38 3.71 -7.98 1.01
N LEU A 39 4.25 -7.12 1.87
CA LEU A 39 4.23 -7.29 3.31
C LEU A 39 3.47 -6.13 3.94
N VAL A 40 2.37 -6.44 4.62
CA VAL A 40 1.54 -5.46 5.32
C VAL A 40 1.96 -5.39 6.78
N LYS A 41 2.40 -4.22 7.22
CA LYS A 41 2.79 -3.93 8.60
C LYS A 41 1.72 -3.09 9.25
N ILE A 42 1.12 -3.57 10.33
CA ILE A 42 0.07 -2.85 11.04
C ILE A 42 0.70 -1.87 12.03
N SER A 43 0.43 -0.56 11.88
CA SER A 43 1.13 0.48 12.64
C SER A 43 0.84 0.45 14.15
N THR A 44 -0.29 -0.13 14.56
CA THR A 44 -0.69 -0.24 15.97
C THR A 44 0.04 -1.36 16.73
N TYR A 45 0.79 -2.21 16.02
CA TYR A 45 1.51 -3.34 16.59
C TYR A 45 3.02 -3.23 16.32
N ASP A 46 3.83 -3.67 17.29
CA ASP A 46 5.28 -3.66 17.13
C ASP A 46 5.71 -4.70 16.07
N PHE A 47 6.19 -4.22 14.93
CA PHE A 47 6.62 -5.06 13.82
C PHE A 47 7.75 -6.03 14.21
N VAL A 48 8.66 -5.65 15.12
CA VAL A 48 9.78 -6.51 15.54
C VAL A 48 9.25 -7.71 16.34
N GLN A 49 8.19 -7.51 17.12
CA GLN A 49 7.58 -8.56 17.93
C GLN A 49 6.58 -9.43 17.17
N TYR A 50 5.74 -8.81 16.32
CA TYR A 50 4.58 -9.45 15.71
C TYR A 50 4.74 -9.72 14.20
N GLY A 51 5.76 -9.13 13.56
CA GLY A 51 5.96 -9.23 12.13
C GLY A 51 4.88 -8.47 11.33
N GLY A 52 4.64 -8.93 10.10
CA GLY A 52 3.63 -8.38 9.20
C GLY A 52 2.86 -9.49 8.51
N LEU A 53 1.75 -9.13 7.88
CA LEU A 53 0.95 -10.05 7.09
C LEU A 53 1.52 -10.16 5.68
N ALA A 54 1.81 -11.39 5.28
CA ALA A 54 2.10 -11.68 3.88
C ALA A 54 0.84 -11.43 3.04
N GLY A 55 1.02 -10.84 1.87
CA GLY A 55 -0.05 -10.56 0.95
C GLY A 55 0.44 -10.38 -0.48
N ARG A 56 -0.49 -10.02 -1.36
CA ARG A 56 -0.23 -9.78 -2.77
C ARG A 56 -0.99 -8.54 -3.22
N VAL A 57 -0.39 -7.80 -4.15
CA VAL A 57 -1.06 -6.69 -4.83
C VAL A 57 -2.20 -7.27 -5.67
N ALA A 58 -3.44 -7.04 -5.25
CA ALA A 58 -4.62 -7.47 -5.98
C ALA A 58 -4.88 -6.54 -7.17
N ALA A 59 -4.80 -5.22 -6.94
CA ALA A 59 -5.05 -4.22 -7.96
C ALA A 59 -4.25 -2.93 -7.72
N VAL A 60 -4.01 -2.20 -8.80
CA VAL A 60 -3.50 -0.82 -8.79
C VAL A 60 -4.47 0.01 -9.60
N ALA A 61 -4.96 1.11 -9.02
CA ALA A 61 -5.88 2.01 -9.71
C ALA A 61 -5.29 2.48 -11.06
N PRO A 62 -6.12 2.61 -12.10
CA PRO A 62 -5.67 3.08 -13.41
C PRO A 62 -5.33 4.57 -13.41
N ASP A 63 -5.89 5.33 -12.47
CA ASP A 63 -5.82 6.78 -12.36
C ASP A 63 -5.38 7.23 -10.96
N THR A 64 -4.97 8.49 -10.87
CA THR A 64 -4.54 9.11 -9.62
C THR A 64 -5.70 9.79 -8.91
N THR A 65 -5.76 9.65 -7.59
CA THR A 65 -6.63 10.41 -6.70
C THR A 65 -5.83 11.51 -6.01
N THR A 66 -6.44 12.68 -5.79
CA THR A 66 -5.85 13.75 -5.00
C THR A 66 -6.63 13.92 -3.70
N ASP A 67 -5.94 13.94 -2.56
CA ASP A 67 -6.57 14.20 -1.28
C ASP A 67 -6.84 15.68 -1.01
N SER A 68 -7.50 15.97 0.11
CA SER A 68 -7.80 17.33 0.57
C SER A 68 -6.57 18.21 0.82
N SER A 69 -5.39 17.60 0.97
CA SER A 69 -4.12 18.29 1.15
C SER A 69 -3.41 18.58 -0.18
N GLY A 70 -4.01 18.19 -1.31
CA GLY A 70 -3.43 18.36 -2.64
C GLY A 70 -2.40 17.29 -3.02
N GLN A 71 -2.26 16.21 -2.22
CA GLN A 71 -1.35 15.13 -2.54
C GLN A 71 -2.00 14.14 -3.50
N THR A 72 -1.36 13.95 -4.64
CA THR A 72 -1.79 13.01 -5.68
C THR A 72 -1.11 11.64 -5.49
N PHE A 73 -1.90 10.56 -5.55
CA PHE A 73 -1.46 9.18 -5.37
C PHE A 73 -2.27 8.21 -6.23
N PHE A 74 -1.75 7.01 -6.48
CA PHE A 74 -2.54 5.89 -6.98
C PHE A 74 -3.04 5.05 -5.80
N GLU A 75 -4.29 4.61 -5.83
CA GLU A 75 -4.77 3.62 -4.85
C GLU A 75 -4.24 2.23 -5.24
N VAL A 76 -3.73 1.49 -4.26
CA VAL A 76 -3.29 0.09 -4.41
C VAL A 76 -4.05 -0.76 -3.42
N VAL A 77 -4.59 -1.87 -3.91
CA VAL A 77 -5.29 -2.86 -3.10
C VAL A 77 -4.36 -4.04 -2.89
N VAL A 78 -4.13 -4.40 -1.63
CA VAL A 78 -3.37 -5.58 -1.23
C VAL A 78 -4.27 -6.52 -0.45
N GLU A 79 -4.34 -7.76 -0.92
CA GLU A 79 -5.01 -8.86 -0.24
C GLU A 79 -3.98 -9.62 0.58
N THR A 80 -4.31 -9.88 1.84
CA THR A 80 -3.43 -10.64 2.75
C THR A 80 -3.93 -12.06 2.90
N GLU A 81 -3.00 -13.00 3.10
CA GLU A 81 -3.32 -14.43 3.24
C GLU A 81 -3.96 -14.77 4.61
N LYS A 82 -3.96 -13.81 5.55
CA LYS A 82 -4.45 -13.95 6.92
C LYS A 82 -5.06 -12.64 7.39
N THR A 83 -6.05 -12.73 8.28
CA THR A 83 -6.78 -11.58 8.86
C THR A 83 -6.26 -11.12 10.22
N ALA A 84 -5.31 -11.83 10.81
CA ALA A 84 -4.76 -11.54 12.13
C ALA A 84 -3.26 -11.80 12.19
N LEU A 85 -2.56 -11.02 13.03
CA LEU A 85 -1.17 -11.32 13.37
C LEU A 85 -1.18 -12.40 14.45
N GLU A 86 -0.55 -13.53 14.15
CA GLU A 86 -0.40 -14.66 15.06
C GLU A 86 1.07 -14.78 15.44
N THR A 87 1.43 -14.44 16.68
CA THR A 87 2.78 -14.66 17.21
C THR A 87 2.70 -15.31 18.59
N ASN A 88 3.53 -16.31 18.86
CA ASN A 88 3.66 -16.94 20.18
C ASN A 88 2.33 -17.33 20.86
N GLY A 89 1.33 -17.75 20.09
CA GLY A 89 0.01 -18.15 20.60
C GLY A 89 -0.95 -17.00 20.92
N ALA A 90 -0.55 -15.74 20.71
CA ALA A 90 -1.43 -14.58 20.76
C ALA A 90 -1.93 -14.24 19.36
N SER A 91 -3.25 -14.15 19.19
CA SER A 91 -3.91 -13.67 17.97
C SER A 91 -4.32 -12.22 18.20
N MET A 92 -3.78 -11.31 17.39
CA MET A 92 -4.13 -9.90 17.43
C MET A 92 -5.06 -9.59 16.25
N PRO A 93 -6.36 -9.39 16.51
CA PRO A 93 -7.33 -9.16 15.45
C PRO A 93 -7.08 -7.80 14.80
N ILE A 94 -7.19 -7.74 13.48
CA ILE A 94 -7.05 -6.49 12.74
C ILE A 94 -8.42 -5.93 12.41
N SER A 95 -8.79 -4.85 13.10
CA SER A 95 -10.04 -4.13 12.87
C SER A 95 -9.91 -3.07 11.76
N PRO A 96 -11.01 -2.80 11.02
CA PRO A 96 -11.08 -1.67 10.09
C PRO A 96 -10.74 -0.33 10.76
N GLY A 97 -10.12 0.57 10.01
CA GLY A 97 -9.70 1.90 10.48
C GLY A 97 -8.28 1.95 11.06
N MET A 98 -7.62 0.82 11.26
CA MET A 98 -6.21 0.80 11.61
C MET A 98 -5.33 1.21 10.43
N GLN A 99 -4.24 1.91 10.74
CA GLN A 99 -3.24 2.27 9.76
C GLN A 99 -2.27 1.11 9.52
N ALA A 100 -1.86 0.95 8.27
CA ALA A 100 -0.88 -0.03 7.88
C ALA A 100 0.11 0.58 6.85
N VAL A 101 1.32 0.05 6.86
CA VAL A 101 2.35 0.33 5.86
C VAL A 101 2.52 -0.91 5.00
N VAL A 102 2.53 -0.73 3.68
CA VAL A 102 2.62 -1.83 2.72
C VAL A 102 3.97 -1.76 2.01
N ASP A 103 4.78 -2.79 2.21
CA ASP A 103 6.04 -2.97 1.49
C ASP A 103 5.81 -3.88 0.29
N ILE A 104 5.83 -3.32 -0.92
CA ILE A 104 5.64 -4.08 -2.17
C ILE A 104 7.01 -4.52 -2.69
N HIS A 105 7.19 -5.83 -2.89
CA HIS A 105 8.42 -6.38 -3.46
C HIS A 105 8.44 -6.19 -4.97
N THR A 106 8.82 -4.99 -5.39
CA THR A 106 9.12 -4.67 -6.79
C THR A 106 10.50 -5.24 -7.12
N GLY A 107 10.58 -6.14 -8.11
CA GLY A 107 11.83 -6.83 -8.45
C GLY A 107 13.02 -5.86 -8.63
N ARG A 108 14.19 -6.27 -8.09
CA ARG A 108 15.51 -5.61 -8.08
C ARG A 108 15.61 -4.25 -8.83
N LYS A 109 15.83 -3.20 -8.03
CA LYS A 109 16.34 -1.87 -8.38
C LYS A 109 17.41 -1.89 -9.49
N SER A 110 17.14 -1.16 -10.56
CA SER A 110 18.15 -0.28 -11.17
C SER A 110 17.84 1.15 -10.76
N VAL A 111 18.36 1.58 -9.60
CA VAL A 111 18.35 3.00 -9.16
C VAL A 111 19.20 3.88 -10.09
N TRP A 112 19.99 3.25 -10.98
CA TRP A 112 20.85 3.89 -11.98
C TRP A 112 20.13 4.92 -12.86
N GLN A 113 18.82 4.76 -13.09
CA GLN A 113 18.04 5.66 -13.95
C GLN A 113 17.69 7.02 -13.29
N TYR A 114 17.85 7.18 -11.97
CA TYR A 114 17.70 8.46 -11.29
C TYR A 114 19.01 9.25 -11.19
N LEU A 115 20.16 8.56 -11.09
CA LEU A 115 21.47 9.22 -10.98
C LEU A 115 22.01 9.74 -12.31
N ILE A 116 21.58 9.20 -13.46
CA ILE A 116 22.12 9.56 -14.79
C ILE A 116 21.40 10.76 -15.43
N LYS A 117 20.24 11.20 -14.91
CA LYS A 117 19.48 12.32 -15.52
C LYS A 117 20.17 13.70 -15.54
N PRO A 118 21.08 14.08 -14.63
CA PRO A 118 21.77 15.37 -14.76
C PRO A 118 23.00 15.34 -15.68
N VAL A 119 23.64 14.18 -15.87
CA VAL A 119 24.96 14.12 -16.54
C VAL A 119 24.86 14.27 -18.06
N LEU A 120 23.73 13.89 -18.66
CA LEU A 120 23.53 13.99 -20.12
C LEU A 120 23.05 15.37 -20.60
N LYS A 121 22.50 16.22 -19.72
CA LYS A 121 22.07 17.59 -20.11
C LYS A 121 23.23 18.57 -20.26
N LEU A 122 24.35 18.33 -19.59
CA LEU A 122 25.51 19.25 -19.60
C LEU A 122 26.37 19.17 -20.88
N ARG A 123 26.19 18.16 -21.74
CA ARG A 123 27.03 18.01 -22.94
C ARG A 123 26.49 18.68 -24.20
N HIS A 124 25.27 19.21 -24.20
CA HIS A 124 24.68 19.85 -25.38
C HIS A 124 24.69 21.38 -25.37
N GLU A 125 24.92 22.03 -24.22
CA GLU A 125 25.03 23.50 -24.13
C GLU A 125 26.48 24.01 -24.28
N ALA A 126 27.49 23.16 -24.07
CA ALA A 126 28.89 23.56 -24.21
C ALA A 126 29.41 23.63 -25.67
N PHE A 127 28.54 23.41 -26.67
CA PHE A 127 28.93 23.40 -28.10
C PHE A 127 28.24 24.45 -28.97
N ARG A 128 27.51 25.40 -28.35
CA ARG A 128 27.04 26.61 -29.03
C ARG A 128 27.43 27.85 -28.23
N GLU A 129 28.65 28.33 -28.47
CA GLU A 129 28.91 29.75 -28.66
C GLU A 129 30.34 29.92 -29.20
N ARG A 130 30.41 30.35 -30.46
CA ARG A 130 31.39 31.32 -30.94
C ARG A 130 30.59 32.57 -31.29
#